data_AF-R6DGB6-F1
#
_entry.id   AF-R6DGB6-F1
#
_cell.length_a   1.000
_cell.length_b   1.000
_cell.length_c   1.000
_cell.angle_alpha   90.00
_cell.angle_beta   90.00
_cell.angle_gamma   90.00
#
_symmetry.space_group_name_H-M   'P 1'
#
loop_
_entity.id
_entity.type
_entity.pdbx_description
1 polymer ?
#
loop_
_entity_poly.entity_id
_entity_poly.type
_entity_poly.pdbx_seq_one_letter_code
_entity_poly.pdbx_strand_id
1 'polypeptide(L)'
;MIRKLSKTEYEQAASLALNVYIQCGAEDFNEEGVKSFKSFIFSEQLMNELVIYGAFEDKNLVGIMGTKHEGKHLSLFFIRKEYQCKGIGKQLFCFAISDCPVDEMSVNSSTYAIRFYQSLGFEKTNEKQCTNGIIYTPMIFKRTTRISSIAPCGMDCALCHAFQNAKKPCPGCRSQSGEVRKSCQNCIILSCDKKKYYCFECSTFPCKRLKTLDARYRTKYNMSMIMNLTFIKEKGEENFLIWQNHKYTCPKCGKLRTVHHDYCIHCKQQKLT
;
A
#
# COMPACT_ATOMS: atom_id res chain seq x y z
N MET A 1 9.83 1.74 14.05
CA MET A 1 8.77 0.86 14.62
C MET A 1 7.39 1.45 14.31
N ILE A 2 6.37 0.63 14.02
CA ILE A 2 4.98 1.10 13.87
C ILE A 2 4.10 0.33 14.85
N ARG A 3 3.18 1.04 15.52
CA ARG A 3 2.20 0.44 16.43
C ARG A 3 0.98 1.31 16.61
N LYS A 4 -0.08 0.73 17.17
CA LYS A 4 -1.23 1.48 17.70
C LYS A 4 -0.79 2.34 18.90
N LEU A 5 -1.34 3.55 19.00
CA LEU A 5 -1.09 4.47 20.11
C LEU A 5 -2.10 4.22 21.23
N SER A 6 -1.64 4.38 22.46
CA SER A 6 -2.50 4.49 23.64
C SER A 6 -3.11 5.89 23.72
N LYS A 7 -4.23 6.04 24.45
CA LYS A 7 -4.91 7.33 24.60
C LYS A 7 -4.00 8.41 25.24
N THR A 8 -3.10 8.02 26.13
CA THR A 8 -2.12 8.92 26.75
C THR A 8 -1.12 9.54 25.75
N GLU A 9 -1.03 9.00 24.53
CA GLU A 9 -0.13 9.50 23.48
C GLU A 9 -0.87 10.40 22.45
N TYR A 10 -2.18 10.61 22.60
CA TYR A 10 -2.99 11.32 21.61
C TYR A 10 -2.66 12.82 21.56
N GLU A 11 -2.28 13.43 22.68
CA GLU A 11 -1.83 14.83 22.71
C GLU A 11 -0.54 15.02 21.88
N GLN A 12 0.40 14.06 21.97
CA GLN A 12 1.61 14.07 21.15
C GLN A 12 1.27 13.90 19.65
N ALA A 13 0.30 13.05 19.33
CA ALA A 13 -0.20 12.87 17.97
C ALA A 13 -0.87 14.14 17.43
N ALA A 14 -1.74 14.78 18.20
CA ALA A 14 -2.39 16.06 17.85
C ALA A 14 -1.34 17.15 17.59
N SER A 15 -0.34 17.26 18.47
CA SER A 15 0.77 18.20 18.32
C SER A 15 1.56 17.95 17.04
N LEU A 16 1.85 16.69 16.69
CA LEU A 16 2.51 16.34 15.43
C LEU A 16 1.62 16.71 14.23
N ALA A 17 0.34 16.36 14.28
CA ALA A 17 -0.63 16.63 13.21
C ALA A 17 -0.69 18.14 12.91
N LEU A 18 -0.83 18.98 13.94
CA LEU A 18 -0.86 20.43 13.79
C LEU A 18 0.40 20.99 13.14
N ASN A 19 1.57 20.56 13.61
CA ASN A 19 2.85 21.02 13.09
C ASN A 19 2.98 20.70 11.59
N VAL A 20 2.67 19.47 11.18
CA VAL A 20 2.74 19.07 9.77
C VAL A 20 1.65 19.77 8.95
N TYR A 21 0.43 19.91 9.49
CA TYR A 21 -0.67 20.60 8.83
C TYR A 21 -0.29 22.05 8.48
N ILE A 22 0.27 22.80 9.44
CA ILE A 22 0.71 24.19 9.21
C ILE A 22 1.87 24.26 8.20
N GLN A 23 2.87 23.37 8.32
CA GLN A 23 4.06 23.43 7.47
C GLN A 23 3.85 22.97 6.02
N CYS A 24 2.91 22.05 5.79
CA CYS A 24 2.75 21.38 4.49
C CYS A 24 1.41 21.65 3.80
N GLY A 25 0.43 22.20 4.50
CA GLY A 25 -0.94 22.36 3.98
C GLY A 25 -1.38 23.79 3.71
N ALA A 26 -0.48 24.78 3.77
CA ALA A 26 -0.84 26.20 3.74
C ALA A 26 -1.69 26.64 2.52
N GLU A 27 -1.61 25.93 1.39
CA GLU A 27 -2.44 26.19 0.20
C GLU A 27 -3.87 25.62 0.30
N ASP A 28 -4.11 24.74 1.27
CA ASP A 28 -5.34 23.97 1.42
C ASP A 28 -6.19 24.43 2.63
N PHE A 29 -5.87 25.56 3.27
CA PHE A 29 -6.72 26.14 4.31
C PHE A 29 -6.54 27.65 4.47
N ASN A 30 -7.54 28.30 5.05
CA ASN A 30 -7.47 29.68 5.54
C ASN A 30 -7.45 29.71 7.08
N GLU A 31 -7.54 30.90 7.69
CA GLU A 31 -7.57 31.03 9.17
C GLU A 31 -8.71 30.27 9.84
N GLU A 32 -9.89 30.23 9.21
CA GLU A 32 -11.03 29.44 9.68
C GLU A 32 -10.71 27.94 9.62
N GLY A 33 -10.08 27.48 8.54
CA GLY A 33 -9.63 26.09 8.41
C GLY A 33 -8.65 25.67 9.50
N VAL A 34 -7.68 26.54 9.84
CA VAL A 34 -6.76 26.29 10.96
C VAL A 34 -7.51 26.20 12.29
N LYS A 35 -8.48 27.09 12.55
CA LYS A 35 -9.31 27.03 13.76
C LYS A 35 -10.13 25.74 13.80
N SER A 36 -10.79 25.38 12.70
CA SER A 36 -11.57 24.15 12.56
C SER A 36 -10.73 22.90 12.82
N PHE A 37 -9.53 22.83 12.24
CA PHE A 37 -8.62 21.69 12.44
C PHE A 37 -8.11 21.60 13.88
N LYS A 38 -7.75 22.74 14.51
CA LYS A 38 -7.35 22.79 15.93
C LYS A 38 -8.47 22.32 16.85
N SER A 39 -9.70 22.79 16.64
CA SER A 39 -10.87 22.37 17.42
C SER A 39 -11.12 20.86 17.31
N PHE A 40 -10.84 20.26 16.16
CA PHE A 40 -10.91 18.82 15.98
C PHE A 40 -9.81 18.07 16.76
N ILE A 41 -8.54 18.36 16.52
CA ILE A 41 -7.41 17.57 17.06
C ILE A 41 -7.19 17.76 18.57
N PHE A 42 -7.71 18.83 19.16
CA PHE A 42 -7.67 19.06 20.61
C PHE A 42 -9.00 18.76 21.31
N SER A 43 -10.02 18.29 20.59
CA SER A 43 -11.23 17.76 21.20
C SER A 43 -11.01 16.32 21.66
N GLU A 44 -11.03 16.10 22.98
CA GLU A 44 -10.90 14.77 23.56
C GLU A 44 -11.98 13.82 23.03
N GLN A 45 -13.23 14.28 22.93
CA GLN A 45 -14.35 13.49 22.42
C GLN A 45 -14.08 12.99 20.99
N LEU A 46 -13.74 13.92 20.08
CA LEU A 46 -13.53 13.58 18.66
C LEU A 46 -12.26 12.75 18.45
N MET A 47 -11.19 13.06 19.19
CA MET A 47 -9.96 12.26 19.14
C MET A 47 -10.20 10.86 19.69
N ASN A 48 -11.05 10.69 20.71
CA ASN A 48 -11.34 9.39 21.31
C ASN A 48 -12.10 8.44 20.38
N GLU A 49 -12.84 8.96 19.41
CA GLU A 49 -13.47 8.17 18.33
C GLU A 49 -12.44 7.60 17.34
N LEU A 50 -11.21 8.11 17.34
CA LEU A 50 -10.17 7.66 16.44
C LEU A 50 -9.41 6.44 16.99
N VAL A 51 -9.06 5.54 16.09
CA VAL A 51 -7.95 4.61 16.25
C VAL A 51 -6.72 5.24 15.60
N ILE A 52 -5.67 5.50 16.39
CA ILE A 52 -4.45 6.15 15.90
C ILE A 52 -3.27 5.18 15.95
N TYR A 53 -2.53 5.11 14.85
CA TYR A 53 -1.27 4.40 14.71
C TYR A 53 -0.13 5.42 14.62
N GLY A 54 1.01 5.10 15.22
CA GLY A 54 2.21 5.93 15.21
C GLY A 54 3.41 5.20 14.59
N ALA A 55 4.21 5.95 13.84
CA ALA A 55 5.54 5.56 13.40
C ALA A 55 6.60 6.22 14.27
N PHE A 56 7.58 5.42 14.67
CA PHE A 56 8.65 5.81 15.58
C PHE A 56 10.04 5.54 15.01
N GLU A 57 10.93 6.49 15.18
CA GLU A 57 12.38 6.40 14.94
C GLU A 57 13.12 6.82 16.21
N ASP A 58 13.96 5.93 16.76
CA ASP A 58 14.65 6.13 18.05
C ASP A 58 13.74 6.64 19.19
N LYS A 59 12.55 6.02 19.32
CA LYS A 59 11.46 6.37 20.26
C LYS A 59 10.74 7.69 19.98
N ASN A 60 11.17 8.47 18.99
CA ASN A 60 10.50 9.70 18.60
C ASN A 60 9.31 9.40 17.68
N LEU A 61 8.14 9.99 17.97
CA LEU A 61 6.99 9.92 17.08
C LEU A 61 7.25 10.79 15.84
N VAL A 62 7.41 10.13 14.68
CA VAL A 62 7.75 10.76 13.40
C VAL A 62 6.58 10.82 12.42
N GLY A 63 5.51 10.08 12.68
CA GLY A 63 4.29 10.17 11.90
C GLY A 63 3.12 9.46 12.55
N ILE A 64 1.91 9.80 12.12
CA ILE A 64 0.66 9.22 12.60
C ILE A 64 -0.29 8.89 11.45
N MET A 65 -1.17 7.93 11.68
CA MET A 65 -2.37 7.68 10.89
C MET A 65 -3.55 7.43 11.83
N GLY A 66 -4.61 8.21 11.72
CA GLY A 66 -5.83 8.10 12.51
C GLY A 66 -7.02 7.76 11.63
N THR A 67 -7.78 6.75 12.02
CA THR A 67 -9.01 6.32 11.33
C THR A 67 -10.22 6.37 12.25
N LYS A 68 -11.40 6.64 11.68
CA LYS A 68 -12.70 6.58 12.36
C LYS A 68 -13.67 5.67 11.60
N HIS A 69 -14.86 5.49 12.17
CA HIS A 69 -15.93 4.64 11.62
C HIS A 69 -15.42 3.23 11.33
N GLU A 70 -14.77 2.60 12.32
CA GLU A 70 -14.24 1.24 12.18
C GLU A 70 -13.25 1.10 11.00
N GLY A 71 -12.41 2.11 10.79
CA GLY A 71 -11.41 2.10 9.71
C GLY A 71 -11.92 2.60 8.35
N LYS A 72 -13.22 2.83 8.17
CA LYS A 72 -13.81 3.21 6.87
C LYS A 72 -13.47 4.64 6.42
N HIS A 73 -12.96 5.46 7.33
CA HIS A 73 -12.51 6.81 6.98
C HIS A 73 -11.17 7.14 7.64
N LEU A 74 -10.22 7.62 6.83
CA LEU A 74 -8.92 8.09 7.25
C LEU A 74 -9.03 9.59 7.58
N SER A 75 -8.94 9.91 8.88
CA SER A 75 -9.11 11.27 9.41
C SER A 75 -7.81 12.03 9.61
N LEU A 76 -6.73 11.35 9.98
CA LEU A 76 -5.42 11.96 10.20
C LEU A 76 -4.36 11.15 9.46
N PHE A 77 -3.46 11.79 8.74
CA PHE A 77 -2.29 11.12 8.18
C PHE A 77 -1.16 12.10 7.94
N PHE A 78 -0.22 12.14 8.88
CA PHE A 78 0.81 13.16 8.92
C PHE A 78 2.15 12.53 9.21
N ILE A 79 3.14 12.79 8.35
CA ILE A 79 4.54 12.41 8.55
C ILE A 79 5.34 13.71 8.64
N ARG A 80 6.20 13.82 9.65
CA ARG A 80 7.13 14.95 9.80
C ARG A 80 7.94 15.14 8.51
N LYS A 81 8.12 16.39 8.09
CA LYS A 81 8.64 16.76 6.76
C LYS A 81 9.99 16.10 6.45
N GLU A 82 10.89 16.10 7.42
CA GLU A 82 12.24 15.51 7.37
C GLU A 82 12.27 13.97 7.36
N TYR A 83 11.11 13.34 7.56
CA TYR A 83 10.90 11.89 7.50
C TYR A 83 10.01 11.46 6.31
N GLN A 84 9.56 12.42 5.48
CA GLN A 84 8.81 12.11 4.26
C GLN A 84 9.72 11.48 3.19
N CYS A 85 9.11 10.86 2.18
CA CYS A 85 9.79 10.15 1.09
C CYS A 85 10.68 8.95 1.52
N LYS A 86 10.71 8.58 2.81
CA LYS A 86 11.41 7.40 3.35
C LYS A 86 10.55 6.13 3.44
N GLY A 87 9.34 6.15 2.88
CA GLY A 87 8.41 5.02 2.89
C GLY A 87 7.59 4.83 4.18
N ILE A 88 7.75 5.71 5.18
CA ILE A 88 7.08 5.59 6.49
C ILE A 88 5.55 5.64 6.37
N GLY A 89 5.00 6.62 5.64
CA GLY A 89 3.55 6.71 5.44
C GLY A 89 2.98 5.43 4.82
N LYS A 90 3.67 4.87 3.83
CA LYS A 90 3.26 3.61 3.20
C LYS A 90 3.25 2.44 4.18
N GLN A 91 4.24 2.35 5.06
CA GLN A 91 4.28 1.33 6.11
C GLN A 91 3.16 1.52 7.14
N LEU A 92 2.85 2.76 7.53
CA LEU A 92 1.73 3.08 8.43
C LEU A 92 0.40 2.62 7.85
N PHE A 93 0.15 2.94 6.58
CA PHE A 93 -1.07 2.51 5.89
C PHE A 93 -1.19 0.98 5.86
N CYS A 94 -0.12 0.28 5.46
CA CYS A 94 -0.12 -1.18 5.40
C CYS A 94 -0.35 -1.82 6.78
N PHE A 95 0.20 -1.24 7.84
CA PHE A 95 -0.04 -1.70 9.20
C PHE A 95 -1.51 -1.50 9.59
N ALA A 96 -2.05 -0.29 9.40
CA ALA A 96 -3.41 0.06 9.81
C ALA A 96 -4.48 -0.79 9.13
N ILE A 97 -4.38 -1.01 7.82
CA ILE A 97 -5.35 -1.82 7.06
C ILE A 97 -5.19 -3.34 7.26
N SER A 98 -4.07 -3.77 7.86
CA SER A 98 -3.85 -5.15 8.29
C SER A 98 -4.40 -5.38 9.70
N ASP A 99 -4.31 -4.37 10.58
CA ASP A 99 -4.85 -4.40 11.95
C ASP A 99 -6.38 -4.27 11.94
N CYS A 100 -6.91 -3.38 11.10
CA CYS A 100 -8.34 -3.15 10.92
C CYS A 100 -8.70 -3.22 9.42
N PRO A 101 -8.97 -4.44 8.90
CA PRO A 101 -9.32 -4.62 7.50
C PRO A 101 -10.66 -3.98 7.13
N VAL A 102 -10.68 -3.27 6.01
CA VAL A 102 -11.88 -2.67 5.40
C VAL A 102 -11.86 -2.87 3.89
N ASP A 103 -13.03 -3.13 3.30
CA ASP A 103 -13.18 -3.26 1.85
C ASP A 103 -13.02 -1.91 1.14
N GLU A 104 -13.52 -0.85 1.77
CA GLU A 104 -13.42 0.51 1.27
C GLU A 104 -13.00 1.48 2.39
N MET A 105 -12.17 2.45 2.04
CA MET A 105 -11.72 3.51 2.95
C MET A 105 -11.74 4.85 2.23
N SER A 106 -12.42 5.83 2.82
CA SER A 106 -12.45 7.21 2.30
C SER A 106 -11.39 8.09 2.94
N VAL A 107 -10.98 9.14 2.21
CA VAL A 107 -10.13 10.21 2.73
C VAL A 107 -10.45 11.52 2.05
N ASN A 108 -10.36 12.62 2.80
CA ASN A 108 -10.35 13.97 2.26
C ASN A 108 -8.90 14.42 2.13
N SER A 109 -8.32 14.27 0.94
CA SER A 109 -6.89 14.54 0.69
C SER A 109 -6.62 16.03 0.53
N SER A 110 -5.57 16.53 1.19
CA SER A 110 -4.95 17.80 0.80
C SER A 110 -4.43 17.72 -0.65
N THR A 111 -4.32 18.85 -1.34
CA THR A 111 -3.79 18.91 -2.71
C THR A 111 -2.38 18.31 -2.78
N TYR A 112 -1.57 18.60 -1.75
CA TYR A 112 -0.21 18.07 -1.59
C TYR A 112 -0.15 16.53 -1.55
N ALA A 113 -1.12 15.88 -0.90
CA ALA A 113 -1.08 14.44 -0.65
C ALA A 113 -1.75 13.57 -1.74
N ILE A 114 -2.38 14.16 -2.75
CA ILE A 114 -3.13 13.41 -3.78
C ILE A 114 -2.24 12.32 -4.42
N ARG A 115 -1.01 12.67 -4.82
CA ARG A 115 -0.08 11.71 -5.44
C ARG A 115 0.31 10.59 -4.50
N PHE A 116 0.44 10.89 -3.21
CA PHE A 116 0.72 9.89 -2.19
C PHE A 116 -0.45 8.91 -2.05
N TYR A 117 -1.69 9.39 -1.92
CA TYR A 117 -2.88 8.53 -1.83
C TYR A 117 -3.09 7.71 -3.11
N GLN A 118 -2.88 8.28 -4.29
CA GLN A 118 -2.88 7.53 -5.56
C GLN A 118 -1.85 6.37 -5.54
N SER A 119 -0.68 6.59 -4.95
CA SER A 119 0.33 5.52 -4.81
C SER A 119 -0.08 4.40 -3.84
N LEU A 120 -1.02 4.67 -2.94
CA LEU A 120 -1.62 3.68 -2.04
C LEU A 120 -2.83 2.96 -2.67
N GLY A 121 -3.26 3.37 -3.87
CA GLY A 121 -4.42 2.79 -4.55
C GLY A 121 -5.72 3.54 -4.32
N PHE A 122 -5.68 4.77 -3.80
CA PHE A 122 -6.86 5.63 -3.75
C PHE A 122 -7.13 6.28 -5.10
N GLU A 123 -8.40 6.42 -5.44
CA GLU A 123 -8.88 7.13 -6.62
C GLU A 123 -9.73 8.33 -6.19
N LYS A 124 -9.74 9.40 -7.00
CA LYS A 124 -10.60 10.55 -6.73
C LYS A 124 -12.06 10.17 -6.98
N THR A 125 -12.95 10.57 -6.08
CA THR A 125 -14.40 10.38 -6.28
C THR A 125 -15.08 11.64 -6.78
N ASN A 126 -14.54 12.81 -6.44
CA ASN A 126 -15.08 14.11 -6.78
C ASN A 126 -13.97 15.12 -7.06
N GLU A 127 -14.35 16.27 -7.62
CA GLU A 127 -13.49 17.45 -7.72
C GLU A 127 -13.19 18.05 -6.34
N LYS A 128 -12.27 19.02 -6.33
CA LYS A 128 -11.88 19.78 -5.14
C LYS A 128 -13.09 20.43 -4.46
N GLN A 129 -13.16 20.32 -3.14
CA GLN A 129 -14.20 20.88 -2.28
C GLN A 129 -13.58 21.80 -1.21
N CYS A 130 -14.42 22.64 -0.60
CA CYS A 130 -14.05 23.48 0.54
C CYS A 130 -15.15 23.38 1.61
N THR A 131 -14.76 23.15 2.87
CA THR A 131 -15.69 23.14 4.01
C THR A 131 -15.00 23.72 5.23
N ASN A 132 -15.65 24.66 5.91
CA ASN A 132 -15.14 25.35 7.11
C ASN A 132 -13.70 25.87 6.94
N GLY A 133 -13.40 26.45 5.77
CA GLY A 133 -12.08 26.98 5.45
C GLY A 133 -11.00 25.94 5.11
N ILE A 134 -11.34 24.66 4.95
CA ILE A 134 -10.42 23.58 4.56
C ILE A 134 -10.75 23.09 3.15
N ILE A 135 -9.75 23.11 2.27
CA ILE A 135 -9.81 22.62 0.91
C ILE A 135 -9.32 21.16 0.88
N TYR A 136 -10.05 20.31 0.16
CA TYR A 136 -9.68 18.90 0.01
C TYR A 136 -10.21 18.30 -1.28
N THR A 137 -9.66 17.16 -1.68
CA THR A 137 -10.20 16.31 -2.75
C THR A 137 -10.64 14.98 -2.15
N PRO A 138 -11.94 14.62 -2.25
CA PRO A 138 -12.43 13.31 -1.81
C PRO A 138 -11.80 12.17 -2.61
N MET A 139 -11.34 11.14 -1.92
CA MET A 139 -10.75 9.95 -2.52
C MET A 139 -11.21 8.68 -1.80
N ILE A 140 -11.24 7.57 -2.53
CA ILE A 140 -11.63 6.24 -2.03
C ILE A 140 -10.54 5.22 -2.36
N PHE A 141 -10.16 4.43 -1.36
CA PHE A 141 -9.41 3.20 -1.53
C PHE A 141 -10.38 2.03 -1.56
N LYS A 142 -10.19 1.13 -2.51
CA LYS A 142 -10.90 -0.14 -2.58
C LYS A 142 -9.89 -1.28 -2.45
N ARG A 143 -10.15 -2.17 -1.50
CA ARG A 143 -9.32 -3.36 -1.26
C ARG A 143 -9.30 -4.21 -2.53
N THR A 144 -8.09 -4.49 -3.01
CA THR A 144 -7.92 -5.25 -4.26
C THR A 144 -8.15 -6.75 -4.01
N THR A 145 -9.05 -7.36 -4.78
CA THR A 145 -9.42 -8.78 -4.68
C THR A 145 -8.76 -9.67 -5.75
N ARG A 146 -7.55 -9.34 -6.21
CA ARG A 146 -6.84 -10.12 -7.25
C ARG A 146 -6.06 -11.32 -6.72
N ILE A 147 -6.57 -11.98 -5.67
CA ILE A 147 -5.87 -13.09 -4.99
C ILE A 147 -5.49 -14.20 -5.99
N SER A 148 -6.34 -14.46 -6.98
CA SER A 148 -6.07 -15.42 -8.05
C SER A 148 -4.83 -15.12 -8.91
N SER A 149 -4.32 -13.88 -8.90
CA SER A 149 -3.08 -13.52 -9.60
C SER A 149 -1.82 -14.01 -8.86
N ILE A 150 -1.91 -14.35 -7.58
CA ILE A 150 -0.76 -14.79 -6.80
C ILE A 150 -0.42 -16.24 -7.16
N ALA A 151 0.77 -16.45 -7.72
CA ALA A 151 1.26 -17.76 -8.10
C ALA A 151 1.63 -18.62 -6.89
N PRO A 152 1.62 -19.96 -7.00
CA PRO A 152 2.09 -20.85 -5.93
C PRO A 152 3.53 -20.60 -5.48
N CYS A 153 4.34 -19.98 -6.34
CA CYS A 153 5.73 -19.61 -6.05
C CYS A 153 5.89 -18.24 -5.38
N GLY A 154 4.81 -17.49 -5.11
CA GLY A 154 4.86 -16.16 -4.50
C GLY A 154 5.01 -15.00 -5.49
N MET A 155 4.86 -15.24 -6.79
CA MET A 155 4.83 -14.18 -7.80
C MET A 155 3.42 -13.58 -7.89
N ASP A 156 3.27 -12.25 -7.78
CA ASP A 156 2.04 -11.60 -8.26
C ASP A 156 2.08 -11.56 -9.79
N CYS A 157 1.27 -12.38 -10.46
CA CYS A 157 1.23 -12.44 -11.92
C CYS A 157 0.88 -11.09 -12.54
N ALA A 158 0.19 -10.19 -11.84
CA ALA A 158 -0.10 -8.84 -12.33
C ALA A 158 1.17 -8.00 -12.60
N LEU A 159 2.31 -8.38 -12.02
CA LEU A 159 3.62 -7.76 -12.27
C LEU A 159 4.38 -8.38 -13.46
N CYS A 160 3.82 -9.40 -14.11
CA CYS A 160 4.42 -10.04 -15.28
C CYS A 160 4.11 -9.25 -16.56
N HIS A 161 5.10 -9.10 -17.44
CA HIS A 161 4.93 -8.41 -18.72
C HIS A 161 3.90 -9.12 -19.63
N ALA A 162 3.81 -10.46 -19.55
CA ALA A 162 2.83 -11.22 -20.30
C ALA A 162 1.41 -11.01 -19.77
N PHE A 163 1.26 -10.81 -18.46
CA PHE A 163 -0.05 -10.48 -17.87
C PHE A 163 -0.49 -9.08 -18.29
N GLN A 164 0.43 -8.12 -18.30
CA GLN A 164 0.16 -6.75 -18.73
C GLN A 164 0.19 -6.55 -20.26
N ASN A 165 0.18 -7.62 -21.06
CA ASN A 165 0.17 -7.50 -22.52
C ASN A 165 -1.19 -6.98 -22.99
N ALA A 166 -1.20 -5.82 -23.68
CA ALA A 166 -2.44 -5.17 -24.10
C ALA A 166 -3.24 -5.92 -25.18
N LYS A 167 -2.58 -6.74 -26.01
CA LYS A 167 -3.24 -7.44 -27.13
C LYS A 167 -3.68 -8.85 -26.75
N LYS A 168 -2.82 -9.58 -26.02
CA LYS A 168 -3.04 -10.97 -25.61
C LYS A 168 -2.59 -11.15 -24.16
N PRO A 169 -3.38 -10.68 -23.18
CA PRO A 169 -3.02 -10.77 -21.77
C PRO A 169 -3.02 -12.21 -21.29
N CYS A 170 -1.94 -12.63 -20.64
CA CYS A 170 -1.88 -13.88 -19.89
C CYS A 170 -2.72 -13.73 -18.60
N PRO A 171 -3.69 -14.60 -18.33
CA PRO A 171 -4.61 -14.46 -17.18
C PRO A 171 -3.98 -14.84 -15.83
N GLY A 172 -2.70 -15.23 -15.82
CA GLY A 172 -1.98 -15.68 -14.63
C GLY A 172 -1.87 -17.20 -14.56
N CYS A 173 -0.85 -17.68 -13.83
CA CYS A 173 -0.48 -19.10 -13.88
C CYS A 173 -1.51 -20.06 -13.26
N ARG A 174 -2.43 -19.56 -12.44
CA ARG A 174 -3.51 -20.34 -11.83
C ARG A 174 -4.79 -20.36 -12.67
N SER A 175 -4.88 -19.54 -13.71
CA SER A 175 -6.13 -19.40 -14.47
C SER A 175 -6.48 -20.69 -15.20
N GLN A 176 -7.76 -21.06 -15.10
CA GLN A 176 -8.35 -22.15 -15.89
C GLN A 176 -8.99 -21.63 -17.19
N SER A 177 -9.14 -20.31 -17.33
CA SER A 177 -9.65 -19.65 -18.53
C SER A 177 -8.55 -18.84 -19.21
N GLY A 178 -8.60 -18.75 -20.54
CA GLY A 178 -7.65 -17.98 -21.35
C GLY A 178 -6.29 -18.64 -21.59
N GLU A 179 -5.47 -18.02 -22.44
CA GLU A 179 -4.17 -18.57 -22.84
C GLU A 179 -3.07 -18.18 -21.85
N VAL A 180 -2.70 -19.12 -20.97
CA VAL A 180 -1.56 -18.95 -20.05
C VAL A 180 -0.24 -19.05 -20.82
N ARG A 181 0.74 -18.19 -20.48
CA ARG A 181 2.09 -18.24 -21.09
C ARG A 181 2.69 -19.66 -21.02
N LYS A 182 3.19 -20.18 -22.14
CA LYS A 182 3.78 -21.55 -22.25
C LYS A 182 4.76 -21.93 -21.14
N SER A 183 5.65 -21.02 -20.75
CA SER A 183 6.60 -21.27 -19.65
C SER A 183 5.94 -21.49 -18.29
N CYS A 184 4.76 -20.90 -18.09
CA CYS A 184 3.96 -21.03 -16.87
C CYS A 184 3.09 -22.28 -16.95
N GLN A 185 2.52 -22.60 -18.11
CA GLN A 185 1.79 -23.86 -18.35
C GLN A 185 2.66 -25.08 -18.03
N ASN A 186 3.92 -25.07 -18.48
CA ASN A 186 4.87 -26.17 -18.29
C ASN A 186 5.69 -26.04 -16.99
N CYS A 187 5.29 -25.18 -16.06
CA CYS A 187 6.09 -24.88 -14.88
C CYS A 187 6.03 -26.02 -13.86
N ILE A 188 7.17 -26.64 -13.56
CA ILE A 188 7.29 -27.72 -12.58
C ILE A 188 6.89 -27.27 -11.16
N ILE A 189 7.05 -25.99 -10.81
CA ILE A 189 6.59 -25.47 -9.52
C ILE A 189 5.05 -25.42 -9.48
N LEU A 190 4.41 -25.03 -10.59
CA LEU A 190 2.95 -24.99 -10.71
C LEU A 190 2.35 -26.40 -10.62
N SER A 191 2.94 -27.39 -11.29
CA SER A 191 2.46 -28.78 -11.28
C SER A 191 2.94 -29.63 -10.10
N CYS A 192 3.82 -29.11 -9.23
CA CYS A 192 4.33 -29.85 -8.07
C CYS A 192 3.19 -30.33 -7.15
N ASP A 193 3.17 -31.63 -6.83
CA ASP A 193 2.20 -32.32 -5.96
C ASP A 193 2.49 -32.14 -4.46
N LYS A 194 3.75 -31.90 -4.08
CA LYS A 194 4.16 -31.69 -2.67
C LYS A 194 3.64 -30.42 -2.01
N LYS A 195 2.93 -29.55 -2.73
CA LYS A 195 2.32 -28.32 -2.19
C LYS A 195 0.79 -28.46 -2.30
N LYS A 196 0.03 -27.87 -1.37
CA LYS A 196 -1.43 -27.79 -1.50
C LYS A 196 -1.82 -26.62 -2.41
N TYR A 197 -1.53 -25.41 -1.96
CA TYR A 197 -1.85 -24.17 -2.63
C TYR A 197 -0.61 -23.30 -2.86
N TYR A 198 0.26 -23.14 -1.85
CA TYR A 198 1.51 -22.39 -1.90
C TYR A 198 2.73 -23.26 -1.61
N CYS A 199 3.89 -22.87 -2.14
CA CYS A 199 5.13 -23.59 -1.87
C CYS A 199 5.54 -23.58 -0.38
N PHE A 200 5.09 -22.60 0.41
CA PHE A 200 5.41 -22.53 1.86
C PHE A 200 4.74 -23.63 2.70
N GLU A 201 3.77 -24.34 2.14
CA GLU A 201 3.07 -25.45 2.82
C GLU A 201 3.83 -26.77 2.66
N CYS A 202 4.84 -26.83 1.79
CA CYS A 202 5.66 -28.01 1.60
C CYS A 202 6.62 -28.19 2.79
N SER A 203 6.75 -29.42 3.29
CA SER A 203 7.65 -29.78 4.40
C SER A 203 9.13 -29.48 4.12
N THR A 204 9.50 -29.32 2.85
CA THR A 204 10.88 -28.99 2.44
C THR A 204 11.06 -27.52 2.06
N PHE A 205 10.13 -26.65 2.43
CA PHE A 205 10.22 -25.22 2.12
C PHE A 205 11.38 -24.52 2.86
N PRO A 206 12.20 -23.69 2.18
CA PRO A 206 12.27 -23.52 0.73
C PRO A 206 13.08 -24.64 0.06
N CYS A 207 12.46 -25.35 -0.90
CA CYS A 207 13.11 -26.48 -1.57
C CYS A 207 14.11 -26.02 -2.64
N LYS A 208 14.98 -26.92 -3.13
CA LYS A 208 16.02 -26.61 -4.13
C LYS A 208 15.45 -25.88 -5.36
N ARG A 209 14.33 -26.36 -5.91
CA ARG A 209 13.67 -25.76 -7.09
C ARG A 209 13.25 -24.31 -6.83
N LEU A 210 12.65 -24.04 -5.68
CA LEU A 210 12.21 -22.69 -5.31
C LEU A 210 13.42 -21.77 -5.05
N LYS A 211 14.47 -22.26 -4.39
CA LYS A 211 15.72 -21.51 -4.18
C LYS A 211 16.36 -21.08 -5.50
N THR A 212 16.36 -21.95 -6.52
CA THR A 212 16.86 -21.61 -7.86
C THR A 212 15.99 -20.54 -8.54
N LEU A 213 14.66 -20.64 -8.44
CA LEU A 213 13.75 -19.60 -8.97
C LEU A 213 13.99 -18.25 -8.27
N ASP A 214 14.09 -18.26 -6.95
CA ASP A 214 14.32 -17.08 -6.11
C ASP A 214 15.63 -16.39 -6.47
N ALA A 215 16.75 -17.13 -6.54
CA ALA A 215 18.04 -16.58 -6.93
C ALA A 215 17.98 -15.85 -8.28
N ARG A 216 17.34 -16.47 -9.29
CA ARG A 216 17.16 -15.85 -10.61
C ARG A 216 16.35 -14.56 -10.53
N TYR A 217 15.24 -14.54 -9.78
CA TYR A 217 14.39 -13.35 -9.67
C TYR A 217 15.05 -12.24 -8.86
N ARG A 218 15.83 -12.56 -7.83
CA ARG A 218 16.62 -11.57 -7.09
C ARG A 218 17.64 -10.90 -8.01
N THR A 219 18.43 -11.70 -8.73
CA THR A 219 19.47 -11.18 -9.62
C THR A 219 18.90 -10.40 -10.81
N LYS A 220 17.82 -10.88 -11.43
CA LYS A 220 17.29 -10.24 -12.67
C LYS A 220 16.26 -9.13 -12.42
N TYR A 221 15.47 -9.22 -11.34
CA TYR A 221 14.28 -8.39 -11.15
C TYR A 221 14.18 -7.74 -9.77
N ASN A 222 15.18 -7.91 -8.91
CA ASN A 222 15.20 -7.41 -7.54
C ASN A 222 13.93 -7.79 -6.73
N MET A 223 13.53 -9.06 -6.88
CA MET A 223 12.37 -9.64 -6.21
C MET A 223 12.73 -11.01 -5.65
N SER A 224 12.34 -11.28 -4.39
CA SER A 224 12.51 -12.59 -3.77
C SER A 224 11.16 -13.31 -3.68
N MET A 225 11.11 -14.50 -4.27
CA MET A 225 9.94 -15.39 -4.21
C MET A 225 9.77 -15.97 -2.81
N ILE A 226 10.87 -16.28 -2.13
CA ILE A 226 10.85 -16.82 -0.77
C ILE A 226 10.32 -15.75 0.19
N MET A 227 10.83 -14.51 0.11
CA MET A 227 10.31 -13.41 0.94
C MET A 227 8.84 -13.12 0.67
N ASN A 228 8.41 -13.16 -0.60
CA ASN A 228 7.00 -13.00 -0.95
C ASN A 228 6.14 -14.11 -0.31
N LEU A 229 6.57 -15.37 -0.38
CA LEU A 229 5.85 -16.49 0.24
C LEU A 229 5.82 -16.40 1.76
N THR A 230 6.92 -16.01 2.40
CA THR A 230 6.96 -15.76 3.86
C THR A 230 5.98 -14.64 4.22
N PHE A 231 5.95 -13.55 3.46
CA PHE A 231 4.99 -12.46 3.68
C PHE A 231 3.55 -12.95 3.55
N ILE A 232 3.21 -13.71 2.50
CA ILE A 232 1.87 -14.27 2.31
C ILE A 232 1.48 -15.17 3.49
N LYS A 233 2.41 -16.02 3.96
CA LYS A 233 2.18 -16.90 5.11
C LYS A 233 1.90 -16.13 6.40
N GLU A 234 2.65 -15.05 6.65
CA GLU A 234 2.58 -14.30 7.90
C GLU A 234 1.49 -13.23 7.93
N LYS A 235 1.17 -12.63 6.76
CA LYS A 235 0.32 -11.45 6.64
C LYS A 235 -0.90 -11.67 5.75
N GLY A 236 -0.99 -12.78 5.03
CA GLY A 236 -2.09 -13.07 4.12
C GLY A 236 -1.91 -12.47 2.71
N GLU A 237 -2.74 -12.96 1.80
CA GLU A 237 -2.70 -12.67 0.36
C GLU A 237 -3.06 -11.23 0.03
N GLU A 238 -4.09 -10.70 0.68
CA GLU A 238 -4.56 -9.33 0.45
C GLU A 238 -3.49 -8.29 0.82
N ASN A 239 -2.90 -8.44 2.01
CA ASN A 239 -1.82 -7.57 2.47
C ASN A 239 -0.60 -7.70 1.55
N PHE A 240 -0.32 -8.90 1.04
CA PHE A 240 0.72 -9.10 0.04
C PHE A 240 0.44 -8.29 -1.24
N LEU A 241 -0.79 -8.34 -1.77
CA LEU A 241 -1.16 -7.59 -2.97
C LEU A 241 -1.12 -6.08 -2.76
N ILE A 242 -1.54 -5.59 -1.59
CA ILE A 242 -1.42 -4.19 -1.24
C ILE A 242 0.05 -3.78 -1.21
N TRP A 243 0.92 -4.60 -0.63
CA TRP A 243 2.37 -4.35 -0.62
C TRP A 243 2.99 -4.38 -2.03
N GLN A 244 2.57 -5.32 -2.89
CA GLN A 244 3.02 -5.36 -4.28
C GLN A 244 2.55 -4.12 -5.07
N ASN A 245 1.28 -3.73 -4.93
CA ASN A 245 0.76 -2.48 -5.51
C ASN A 245 1.60 -1.29 -5.08
N HIS A 246 1.81 -1.16 -3.77
CA HIS A 246 2.63 -0.11 -3.20
C HIS A 246 4.05 -0.06 -3.79
N LYS A 247 4.73 -1.21 -3.89
CA LYS A 247 6.12 -1.29 -4.35
C LYS A 247 6.24 -1.03 -5.86
N TYR A 248 5.25 -1.44 -6.65
CA TYR A 248 5.37 -1.48 -8.10
C TYR A 248 4.46 -0.49 -8.85
N THR A 249 3.63 0.31 -8.18
CA THR A 249 2.86 1.39 -8.83
C THR A 249 3.78 2.49 -9.39
N CYS A 250 3.52 2.90 -10.63
CA CYS A 250 4.26 3.98 -11.28
C CYS A 250 3.91 5.34 -10.66
N PRO A 251 4.90 6.13 -10.20
CA PRO A 251 4.63 7.40 -9.55
C PRO A 251 4.10 8.48 -10.52
N LYS A 252 4.37 8.39 -11.83
CA LYS A 252 3.84 9.33 -12.83
C LYS A 252 2.40 9.06 -13.21
N CYS A 253 2.04 7.79 -13.47
CA CYS A 253 0.73 7.45 -14.05
C CYS A 253 -0.18 6.60 -13.16
N GLY A 254 0.26 6.18 -11.98
CA GLY A 254 -0.55 5.38 -11.05
C GLY A 254 -0.78 3.92 -11.46
N LYS A 255 -0.39 3.51 -12.66
CA LYS A 255 -0.54 2.12 -13.12
C LYS A 255 0.54 1.21 -12.56
N LEU A 256 0.19 -0.06 -12.33
CA LEU A 256 1.10 -1.08 -11.84
C LEU A 256 2.21 -1.39 -12.87
N ARG A 257 3.47 -1.33 -12.46
CA ARG A 257 4.62 -1.62 -13.32
C ARG A 257 4.91 -3.10 -13.35
N THR A 258 5.33 -3.58 -14.51
CA THR A 258 5.95 -4.90 -14.63
C THR A 258 7.34 -4.90 -14.00
N VAL A 259 7.71 -6.02 -13.38
CA VAL A 259 9.06 -6.20 -12.82
C VAL A 259 10.12 -6.48 -13.89
N HIS A 260 9.68 -6.83 -15.11
CA HIS A 260 10.55 -7.28 -16.19
C HIS A 260 11.17 -6.14 -17.02
N HIS A 261 10.74 -4.90 -16.79
CA HIS A 261 11.32 -3.72 -17.43
C HIS A 261 11.80 -2.72 -16.38
N ASP A 262 12.79 -1.93 -16.76
CA ASP A 262 13.32 -0.77 -16.04
C ASP A 262 12.47 0.49 -16.26
N TYR A 263 11.53 0.51 -17.22
CA TYR A 263 10.58 1.60 -17.41
C TYR A 263 9.11 1.17 -17.18
N CYS A 264 8.21 2.14 -17.01
CA CYS A 264 6.77 1.94 -16.95
C CYS A 264 6.21 1.78 -18.37
N ILE A 265 5.67 0.60 -18.69
CA ILE A 265 5.19 0.31 -20.05
C ILE A 265 4.06 1.25 -20.51
N HIS A 266 3.34 1.86 -19.56
CA HIS A 266 2.18 2.71 -19.79
C HIS A 266 2.52 4.18 -20.08
N CYS A 267 3.56 4.74 -19.44
CA CYS A 267 3.89 6.18 -19.55
C CYS A 267 5.38 6.45 -19.80
N LYS A 268 6.16 5.38 -20.01
CA LYS A 268 7.60 5.37 -20.32
C LYS A 268 8.51 5.99 -19.24
N GLN A 269 8.00 6.22 -18.02
CA GLN A 269 8.82 6.70 -16.91
C GLN A 269 9.84 5.62 -16.49
N GLN A 270 11.11 5.99 -16.35
CA GLN A 270 12.17 5.09 -15.87
C GLN A 270 11.96 4.69 -14.38
N LYS A 271 12.56 3.59 -13.94
CA LYS A 271 12.66 3.24 -12.51
C LYS A 271 13.57 4.29 -11.91
N LEU A 272 13.10 4.94 -10.85
CA LEU A 272 13.99 5.72 -10.00
C LEU A 272 14.98 4.71 -9.42
N THR A 273 16.25 4.88 -9.78
CA THR A 273 17.38 4.12 -9.22
C THR A 273 17.53 4.40 -7.74
#